data_AF-A0A246FDR9-F1
#
_entry.id   AF-A0A246FDR9-F1
#
_cell.length_a   1.000
_cell.length_b   1.000
_cell.length_c   1.000
_cell.angle_alpha   90.00
_cell.angle_beta   90.00
_cell.angle_gamma   90.00
#
_symmetry.space_group_name_H-M   'P 1'
#
loop_
_entity.id
_entity.type
_entity.pdbx_description
1 polymer ?
#
loop_
_entity_poly.entity_id
_entity_poly.type
_entity_poly.pdbx_seq_one_letter_code
_entity_poly.pdbx_strand_id
1 'polypeptide(L)'
;MWKNIAALSLLLWLAACGEPVPQEHKSYVGLWTAPQMSLLVTADGRVAYKRVSGSTSKSIEAPIKSYQADGFTVGFGPFDTHFKVSRPPYQDGNQWKMVVDDVELVRTSTVAVGKSI
;
A
#
# COMPACT_ATOMS: atom_id res chain seq x y z
N MET A 1 30.91 22.16 28.64
CA MET A 1 31.20 21.75 27.24
C MET A 1 30.13 20.78 26.73
N TRP A 2 28.86 21.18 26.74
CA TRP A 2 27.71 20.32 26.39
C TRP A 2 26.73 21.08 25.48
N LYS A 3 27.23 21.65 24.38
CA LYS A 3 26.37 22.46 23.48
C LYS A 3 26.43 22.03 22.02
N ASN A 4 26.82 20.79 21.75
CA ASN A 4 27.04 20.32 20.37
C ASN A 4 26.31 18.99 20.04
N ILE A 5 25.53 18.40 20.94
CA ILE A 5 24.89 17.09 20.69
C ILE A 5 23.46 17.25 20.11
N ALA A 6 22.85 18.43 20.20
CA ALA A 6 21.46 18.64 19.79
C ALA A 6 21.24 18.72 18.26
N ALA A 7 22.31 18.85 17.46
CA ALA A 7 22.17 19.10 16.02
C ALA A 7 22.12 17.83 15.14
N LEU A 8 22.43 16.64 15.68
CA LEU A 8 22.53 15.42 14.86
C LEU A 8 21.24 14.59 14.81
N SER A 9 20.27 14.81 15.71
CA SER A 9 19.06 13.98 15.79
C SER A 9 17.90 14.41 14.88
N LEU A 10 18.02 15.54 14.18
CA LEU A 10 16.92 16.05 13.33
C LEU A 10 17.00 15.58 11.86
N LEU A 11 18.10 14.94 11.45
CA LEU A 11 18.29 14.43 10.08
C LEU A 11 17.75 13.00 9.85
N LEU A 12 17.43 12.25 10.91
CA LEU A 12 16.93 10.88 10.78
C LEU A 12 15.42 10.76 10.51
N TRP A 13 14.67 11.87 10.50
CA TRP A 13 13.21 11.82 10.29
C TRP A 13 12.77 11.92 8.83
N LEU A 14 13.68 12.11 7.86
CA LEU A 14 13.33 12.18 6.43
C LEU A 14 13.37 10.83 5.68
N ALA A 15 13.86 9.75 6.30
CA ALA A 15 14.01 8.45 5.64
C ALA A 15 12.73 7.57 5.68
N ALA A 16 11.61 8.09 6.21
CA ALA A 16 10.34 7.36 6.24
C ALA A 16 9.47 7.58 4.99
N CYS A 17 9.98 8.28 3.97
CA CYS A 17 9.33 8.39 2.67
C CYS A 17 9.44 7.02 1.98
N GLY A 18 8.30 6.40 1.67
CA GLY A 18 8.27 5.13 0.95
C GLY A 18 8.91 5.26 -0.45
N GLU A 19 9.42 4.16 -0.99
CA GLU A 19 9.91 4.14 -2.37
C GLU A 19 8.71 4.30 -3.32
N PRO A 20 8.71 5.31 -4.20
CA PRO A 20 7.58 5.53 -5.10
C PRO A 20 7.29 4.32 -5.97
N VAL A 21 6.01 4.13 -6.29
CA VAL A 21 5.56 3.02 -7.15
C VAL A 21 6.23 3.13 -8.54
N PRO A 22 6.94 2.09 -9.01
CA PRO A 22 7.55 2.06 -10.34
C PRO A 22 6.54 2.28 -11.47
N GLN A 23 7.02 2.75 -12.63
CA GLN A 23 6.15 3.16 -13.73
C GLN A 23 5.25 2.02 -14.23
N GLU A 24 5.79 0.81 -14.29
CA GLU A 24 5.12 -0.44 -14.66
C GLU A 24 4.01 -0.85 -13.68
N HIS A 25 4.04 -0.35 -12.44
CA HIS A 25 3.08 -0.68 -11.39
C HIS A 25 2.16 0.50 -11.03
N LYS A 26 2.22 1.62 -11.78
CA LYS A 26 1.35 2.79 -11.52
C LYS A 26 -0.14 2.46 -11.53
N SER A 27 -0.55 1.44 -12.28
CA SER A 27 -1.92 0.96 -12.30
C SER A 27 -2.37 0.31 -10.99
N TYR A 28 -1.49 0.05 -10.02
CA TYR A 28 -1.89 -0.41 -8.68
C TYR A 28 -2.36 0.74 -7.79
N VAL A 29 -1.93 1.97 -8.06
CA VAL A 29 -2.24 3.15 -7.24
C VAL A 29 -3.75 3.42 -7.23
N GLY A 30 -4.31 3.59 -6.04
CA GLY A 30 -5.73 3.86 -5.82
C GLY A 30 -6.29 3.11 -4.62
N LEU A 31 -7.54 3.44 -4.28
CA LEU A 31 -8.32 2.71 -3.30
C LEU A 31 -9.10 1.59 -3.98
N TRP A 32 -8.85 0.35 -3.54
CA TRP A 32 -9.49 -0.87 -3.99
C TRP A 32 -10.40 -1.42 -2.89
N THR A 33 -11.62 -1.80 -3.23
CA THR A 33 -12.61 -2.24 -2.24
C THR A 33 -13.44 -3.43 -2.70
N ALA A 34 -13.81 -4.26 -1.74
CA ALA A 34 -14.86 -5.28 -1.78
C ALA A 34 -15.65 -5.21 -0.45
N PRO A 35 -16.82 -5.88 -0.31
CA PRO A 35 -17.69 -5.72 0.86
C PRO A 35 -17.03 -5.88 2.23
N GLN A 36 -15.97 -6.69 2.32
CA GLN A 36 -15.25 -6.99 3.58
C GLN A 36 -13.76 -6.67 3.51
N MET A 37 -13.29 -6.02 2.45
CA MET A 37 -11.86 -5.79 2.21
C MET A 37 -11.63 -4.43 1.57
N SER A 38 -10.66 -3.67 2.10
CA SER A 38 -10.15 -2.45 1.50
C SER A 38 -8.63 -2.50 1.41
N LEU A 39 -8.10 -2.05 0.29
CA LEU A 39 -6.67 -2.00 -0.01
C LEU A 39 -6.38 -0.66 -0.70
N LEU A 40 -5.71 0.24 -0.01
CA LEU A 40 -5.19 1.48 -0.58
C LEU A 40 -3.73 1.26 -0.95
N VAL A 41 -3.37 1.57 -2.20
CA VAL A 41 -1.99 1.67 -2.64
C VAL A 41 -1.73 3.13 -3.00
N THR A 42 -0.77 3.76 -2.33
CA THR A 42 -0.42 5.16 -2.56
C THR A 42 0.71 5.30 -3.59
N ALA A 43 0.85 6.47 -4.21
CA ALA A 43 1.89 6.68 -5.23
C ALA A 43 3.33 6.65 -4.65
N ASP A 44 3.49 6.95 -3.35
CA ASP A 44 4.73 6.82 -2.59
C ASP A 44 5.00 5.38 -2.09
N GLY A 45 4.27 4.39 -2.61
CA GLY A 45 4.55 2.98 -2.37
C GLY A 45 4.17 2.49 -0.96
N ARG A 46 3.19 3.12 -0.33
CA ARG A 46 2.59 2.63 0.92
C ARG A 46 1.30 1.87 0.65
N VAL A 47 1.03 0.90 1.51
CA VAL A 47 -0.20 0.11 1.49
C VAL A 47 -0.92 0.26 2.81
N ALA A 48 -2.21 0.58 2.74
CA ALA A 48 -3.13 0.46 3.87
C ALA A 48 -4.19 -0.59 3.52
N TYR A 49 -4.20 -1.68 4.28
CA TYR A 49 -5.09 -2.82 4.09
C TYR A 49 -5.97 -3.01 5.31
N LYS A 50 -7.22 -3.36 5.08
CA LYS A 50 -8.15 -3.80 6.12
C LYS A 50 -9.03 -4.91 5.57
N ARG A 51 -9.21 -5.98 6.35
CA ARG A 51 -10.16 -7.06 6.06
C ARG A 51 -10.95 -7.43 7.30
N VAL A 52 -12.24 -7.58 7.14
CA VAL A 52 -13.19 -7.94 8.21
C VAL A 52 -13.70 -9.34 7.94
N SER A 53 -13.56 -10.24 8.92
CA SER A 53 -14.03 -11.62 8.86
C SER A 53 -14.85 -11.92 10.12
N GLY A 54 -16.19 -11.87 10.00
CA GLY A 54 -17.09 -12.01 11.14
C GLY A 54 -16.85 -10.90 12.19
N SER A 55 -16.52 -11.31 13.42
CA SER A 55 -16.21 -10.39 14.54
C SER A 55 -14.74 -9.95 14.58
N THR A 56 -13.90 -10.44 13.66
CA THR A 56 -12.46 -10.13 13.63
C THR A 56 -12.11 -9.18 12.50
N SER A 57 -11.10 -8.33 12.71
CA SER A 57 -10.54 -7.48 11.67
C SER A 57 -9.02 -7.58 11.66
N LYS A 58 -8.43 -7.64 10.46
CA LYS A 58 -6.99 -7.51 10.22
C LYS A 58 -6.72 -6.19 9.52
N SER A 59 -5.70 -5.47 9.98
CA SER A 59 -5.25 -4.22 9.36
C SER A 59 -3.74 -4.24 9.20
N ILE A 60 -3.24 -3.68 8.09
CA ILE A 60 -1.80 -3.55 7.79
C ILE A 60 -1.59 -2.16 7.23
N GLU A 61 -0.58 -1.45 7.74
CA GLU A 61 -0.10 -0.20 7.17
C GLU A 61 1.43 -0.28 7.05
N ALA A 62 1.95 -0.45 5.83
CA ALA A 62 3.36 -0.69 5.60
C ALA A 62 3.80 -0.29 4.18
N PRO A 63 5.09 0.00 3.95
CA PRO A 63 5.62 0.21 2.60
C PRO A 63 5.67 -1.10 1.81
N ILE A 64 5.60 -0.99 0.49
CA ILE A 64 5.90 -2.08 -0.44
C ILE A 64 7.42 -2.29 -0.43
N LYS A 65 7.85 -3.52 -0.19
CA LYS A 65 9.27 -3.92 -0.22
C LYS A 65 9.69 -4.39 -1.60
N SER A 66 8.80 -5.07 -2.32
CA SER A 66 9.11 -5.67 -3.61
C SER A 66 7.86 -6.09 -4.37
N TYR A 67 7.96 -6.08 -5.71
CA TYR A 67 6.99 -6.67 -6.62
C TYR A 67 7.49 -8.03 -7.12
N GLN A 68 6.57 -8.98 -7.29
CA GLN A 68 6.82 -10.34 -7.77
C GLN A 68 5.87 -10.62 -8.95
N ALA A 69 6.11 -11.70 -9.69
CA ALA A 69 5.25 -12.08 -10.81
C ALA A 69 3.79 -12.38 -10.40
N ASP A 70 3.59 -12.86 -9.17
CA ASP A 70 2.30 -13.27 -8.63
C ASP A 70 1.75 -12.29 -7.57
N GLY A 71 2.38 -11.13 -7.35
CA GLY A 71 1.95 -10.22 -6.29
C GLY A 71 2.96 -9.19 -5.85
N PHE A 72 2.81 -8.73 -4.62
CA PHE A 72 3.74 -7.80 -3.98
C PHE A 72 3.84 -8.06 -2.49
N THR A 73 4.98 -7.70 -1.91
CA THR A 73 5.25 -7.88 -0.48
C THR A 73 5.30 -6.52 0.20
N VAL A 74 4.60 -6.38 1.33
CA VAL A 74 4.61 -5.19 2.20
C VAL A 74 5.19 -5.55 3.55
N GLY A 75 5.85 -4.61 4.23
CA GLY A 75 6.38 -4.90 5.56
C GLY A 75 7.41 -3.91 6.10
N PHE A 76 7.84 -4.17 7.32
CA PHE A 76 8.92 -3.45 7.98
C PHE A 76 9.94 -4.44 8.57
N GLY A 77 11.20 -4.28 8.20
CA GLY A 77 12.27 -5.16 8.67
C GLY A 77 11.97 -6.64 8.33
N PRO A 78 11.96 -7.55 9.32
CA PRO A 78 11.68 -8.97 9.11
C PRO A 78 10.18 -9.33 9.05
N PHE A 79 9.28 -8.37 9.29
CA PHE A 79 7.83 -8.61 9.29
C PHE A 79 7.21 -8.24 7.96
N ASP A 80 6.84 -9.26 7.19
CA ASP A 80 6.34 -9.11 5.84
C ASP A 80 4.97 -9.77 5.68
N THR A 81 4.17 -9.22 4.77
CA THR A 81 2.93 -9.81 4.27
C THR A 81 2.95 -9.79 2.76
N HIS A 82 2.77 -10.95 2.15
CA HIS A 82 2.65 -11.10 0.71
C HIS A 82 1.17 -11.05 0.30
N PHE A 83 0.85 -10.18 -0.66
CA PHE A 83 -0.46 -10.12 -1.30
C PHE A 83 -0.39 -10.79 -2.66
N LYS A 84 -1.12 -11.89 -2.85
CA LYS A 84 -1.16 -12.60 -4.12
C LYS A 84 -2.10 -11.89 -5.07
N VAL A 85 -1.60 -11.42 -6.21
CA VAL A 85 -2.37 -10.76 -7.26
C VAL A 85 -2.57 -11.75 -8.41
N SER A 86 -3.69 -12.50 -8.39
CA SER A 86 -3.99 -13.47 -9.43
C SER A 86 -4.44 -12.82 -10.75
N ARG A 87 -4.95 -11.58 -10.69
CA ARG A 87 -5.21 -10.75 -11.86
C ARG A 87 -4.79 -9.30 -11.58
N PRO A 88 -3.73 -8.80 -12.25
CA PRO A 88 -3.29 -7.41 -12.13
C PRO A 88 -4.41 -6.41 -12.47
N PRO A 89 -4.28 -5.14 -12.06
CA PRO A 89 -5.23 -4.07 -12.40
C PRO A 89 -5.62 -4.07 -13.87
N TYR A 90 -6.90 -4.24 -14.14
CA TYR A 90 -7.47 -4.29 -15.48
C TYR A 90 -8.77 -3.50 -15.54
N GLN A 91 -9.10 -3.03 -16.74
CA GLN A 91 -10.34 -2.30 -16.98
C GLN A 91 -11.43 -3.27 -17.46
N ASP A 92 -12.59 -3.23 -16.83
CA ASP A 92 -13.80 -3.97 -17.19
C ASP A 92 -14.94 -2.96 -17.37
N GLY A 93 -15.23 -2.62 -18.62
CA GLY A 93 -16.08 -1.48 -18.97
C GLY A 93 -15.53 -0.16 -18.44
N ASN A 94 -16.27 0.49 -17.55
CA ASN A 94 -15.89 1.76 -16.92
C ASN A 94 -15.28 1.59 -15.52
N GLN A 95 -15.08 0.35 -15.06
CA GLN A 95 -14.56 0.05 -13.73
C GLN A 95 -13.16 -0.54 -13.81
N TRP A 96 -12.28 -0.08 -12.92
CA TRP A 96 -11.00 -0.74 -12.68
C TRP A 96 -11.20 -1.86 -11.67
N LYS A 97 -10.67 -3.03 -11.99
CA LYS A 97 -10.74 -4.24 -11.18
C LYS A 97 -9.34 -4.84 -10.96
N MET A 98 -9.19 -5.58 -9.89
CA MET A 98 -7.97 -6.33 -9.55
C MET A 98 -8.39 -7.53 -8.68
N VAL A 99 -7.71 -8.66 -8.81
CA VAL A 99 -7.97 -9.82 -7.94
C VAL A 99 -6.79 -10.03 -7.02
N VAL A 100 -7.04 -9.90 -5.71
CA VAL A 100 -6.03 -10.06 -4.65
C VAL A 100 -6.50 -11.09 -3.65
N ASP A 101 -5.67 -12.09 -3.35
CA ASP A 101 -5.98 -13.21 -2.44
C ASP A 101 -7.37 -13.81 -2.75
N ASP A 102 -7.62 -14.04 -4.05
CA ASP A 102 -8.85 -14.57 -4.63
C ASP A 102 -10.11 -13.70 -4.40
N VAL A 103 -9.94 -12.44 -4.01
CA VAL A 103 -11.01 -11.43 -3.87
C VAL A 103 -10.94 -10.43 -5.02
N GLU A 104 -12.01 -10.32 -5.81
CA GLU A 104 -12.15 -9.24 -6.79
C GLU A 104 -12.42 -7.91 -6.07
N LEU A 105 -11.53 -6.94 -6.29
CA LEU A 105 -11.62 -5.58 -5.78
C LEU A 105 -11.96 -4.61 -6.90
N VAL A 106 -12.78 -3.62 -6.60
CA VAL A 106 -13.12 -2.52 -7.51
C VAL A 106 -12.44 -1.25 -7.04
N ARG A 107 -11.86 -0.47 -7.95
CA ARG A 107 -11.31 0.84 -7.62
C ARG A 107 -12.43 1.85 -7.39
N THR A 108 -12.44 2.49 -6.22
CA THR A 108 -13.48 3.47 -5.84
C THR A 108 -12.99 4.91 -5.81
N SER A 109 -11.68 5.13 -5.72
CA SER A 109 -11.10 6.48 -5.80
C SER A 109 -9.66 6.43 -6.27
N THR A 110 -9.29 7.32 -7.19
CA THR A 110 -7.90 7.74 -7.35
C THR A 110 -7.62 8.75 -6.23
N VAL A 111 -7.14 8.27 -5.09
CA VAL A 111 -6.71 9.18 -4.02
C VAL A 111 -5.57 10.03 -4.57
N ALA A 112 -5.85 11.31 -4.81
CA ALA A 112 -4.81 12.29 -5.03
C ALA A 112 -3.98 12.36 -3.75
N VAL A 113 -2.73 11.87 -3.83
CA VAL A 113 -1.74 12.00 -2.77
C VAL A 113 -1.62 13.48 -2.43
N GLY A 114 -2.07 13.89 -1.23
CA GLY A 114 -1.94 15.28 -0.79
C GLY A 114 -3.04 15.88 0.09
N LYS A 115 -3.99 15.11 0.63
CA LYS A 115 -4.93 15.65 1.63
C LYS A 115 -4.88 14.84 2.92
N SER A 116 -4.05 15.32 3.85
CA SER A 116 -4.17 14.99 5.26
C SER A 116 -5.61 15.24 5.73
N ILE A 117 -6.19 14.24 6.37
CA ILE A 117 -7.25 14.43 7.36
C ILE A 117 -6.67 15.11 8.60
#